data_AF-A0A6P7UBV0-F1
#
_entry.id   AF-A0A6P7UBV0-F1
#
_cell.length_a   1.000
_cell.length_b   1.000
_cell.length_c   1.000
_cell.angle_alpha   90.00
_cell.angle_beta   90.00
_cell.angle_gamma   90.00
#
_symmetry.space_group_name_H-M   'P 1'
#
loop_
_entity.id
_entity.type
_entity.pdbx_description
1 polymer ?
#
loop_
_entity_poly.entity_id
_entity_poly.type
_entity_poly.pdbx_seq_one_letter_code
_entity_poly.pdbx_strand_id
1 'polypeptide(L)'
;MKNYRYCFKKLLKFIPAGFIAVMLISYGFPHKDSVEKSIRCLNLTNISCPRCLPQSARHIVPEKKTLCLKLSGRLGNNLFQIASVFGIARAKDMHFTLKYSQHLKHLKEIFKIESLLVNISCPENFITDVKHCSFSNVVLKYPNNKDYLMYGYFQSWLYFFSVEPEIRTMFTFQSKIRDEAQNILRNITQFHHQKYSLTNNNSMTYVGIHIRRGDFLKERNVKLGYKTAPALYFENAMEYYRKQFTNYIFIVCTDDIEWSTKNLGHKSTYYVHEAFYIDFAVLSMCNHSIISVGSFSWWSAWLANGQTVYYPHPFEKNTYLETKFSSHTRDYFPLDWIPIDI
;
A
#
# COMPACT_ATOMS: atom_id res chain seq x y z
N MET A 1 13.06 14.61 -18.65
CA MET A 1 12.10 14.11 -17.64
C MET A 1 12.68 13.21 -16.53
N LYS A 2 13.98 12.83 -16.53
CA LYS A 2 14.59 12.01 -15.47
C LYS A 2 14.94 12.78 -14.17
N ASN A 3 15.18 14.10 -14.23
CA ASN A 3 15.66 14.88 -13.08
C ASN A 3 14.57 15.37 -12.10
N TYR A 4 13.29 15.39 -12.50
CA TYR A 4 12.19 15.79 -11.62
C TYR A 4 11.73 14.66 -10.66
N ARG A 5 11.91 13.38 -11.05
CA ARG A 5 11.53 12.20 -10.24
C ARG A 5 12.36 12.05 -8.96
N TYR A 6 13.66 12.36 -9.03
CA TYR A 6 14.55 12.32 -7.87
C TYR A 6 14.32 13.53 -6.94
N CYS A 7 14.00 14.71 -7.51
CA CYS A 7 13.70 15.91 -6.72
C CYS A 7 12.39 15.79 -5.93
N PHE A 8 11.33 15.17 -6.44
CA PHE A 8 10.06 15.07 -5.71
C PHE A 8 10.15 14.12 -4.50
N LYS A 9 10.79 12.95 -4.65
CA LYS A 9 11.08 12.04 -3.52
C LYS A 9 12.11 12.61 -2.52
N LYS A 10 13.03 13.49 -2.95
CA LYS A 10 13.89 14.25 -2.04
C LYS A 10 13.14 15.38 -1.32
N LEU A 11 12.33 16.16 -2.03
CA LEU A 11 11.54 17.25 -1.43
C LEU A 11 10.63 16.72 -0.33
N LEU A 12 9.96 15.58 -0.53
CA LEU A 12 9.14 14.92 0.49
C LEU A 12 9.93 14.45 1.73
N LYS A 13 11.24 14.19 1.60
CA LYS A 13 12.12 13.85 2.74
C LYS A 13 12.61 15.07 3.52
N PHE A 14 12.56 16.26 2.93
CA PHE A 14 12.91 17.53 3.59
C PHE A 14 11.70 18.25 4.19
N ILE A 15 10.51 17.69 4.01
CA ILE A 15 9.30 18.15 4.68
C ILE A 15 9.20 17.32 5.98
N PRO A 16 9.39 17.92 7.17
CA PRO A 16 9.21 17.19 8.42
C PRO A 16 7.84 16.49 8.41
N ALA A 17 7.72 15.29 8.99
CA ALA A 17 6.43 14.58 9.06
C ALA A 17 5.28 15.48 9.58
N GLY A 18 5.62 16.45 10.43
CA GLY A 18 4.72 17.52 10.89
C GLY A 18 4.25 18.50 9.81
N PHE A 19 5.00 18.82 8.77
CA PHE A 19 4.58 19.79 7.74
C PHE A 19 3.53 19.23 6.77
N ILE A 20 3.49 17.91 6.55
CA ILE A 20 2.42 17.30 5.73
C ILE A 20 1.19 17.05 6.60
N ALA A 21 1.36 16.74 7.88
CA ALA A 21 0.27 16.85 8.85
C ALA A 21 -0.29 18.28 8.91
N VAL A 22 0.58 19.30 8.87
CA VAL A 22 0.18 20.71 8.74
C VAL A 22 -0.51 20.95 7.41
N MET A 23 -0.05 20.49 6.25
CA MET A 23 -0.79 20.62 4.98
C MET A 23 -2.17 19.95 5.03
N LEU A 24 -2.29 18.78 5.65
CA LEU A 24 -3.56 18.06 5.81
C LEU A 24 -4.51 18.73 6.83
N ILE A 25 -3.97 19.47 7.79
CA ILE A 25 -4.73 20.26 8.78
C ILE A 25 -5.03 21.69 8.26
N SER A 26 -4.16 22.28 7.43
CA SER A 26 -4.22 23.67 6.95
C SER A 26 -5.36 23.95 5.99
N TYR A 27 -5.95 22.92 5.37
CA TYR A 27 -7.13 23.08 4.52
C TYR A 27 -8.46 23.05 5.29
N GLY A 28 -8.44 23.17 6.64
CA GLY A 28 -9.63 23.26 7.47
C GLY A 28 -9.53 24.30 8.60
N PHE A 29 -10.03 25.51 8.32
CA PHE A 29 -10.40 26.62 9.22
C PHE A 29 -9.34 27.70 9.59
N PRO A 30 -9.80 28.97 9.80
CA PRO A 30 -8.99 30.17 9.70
C PRO A 30 -8.37 30.55 11.05
N HIS A 31 -7.06 30.78 11.09
CA HIS A 31 -6.45 31.89 11.83
C HIS A 31 -4.94 31.88 11.59
N LYS A 32 -4.43 33.00 11.09
CA LYS A 32 -3.09 33.18 10.54
C LYS A 32 -2.00 33.35 11.63
N ASP A 33 -2.38 33.41 12.91
CA ASP A 33 -1.51 33.93 13.98
C ASP A 33 -0.80 32.85 14.83
N SER A 34 -1.07 31.56 14.59
CA SER A 34 -0.45 30.45 15.34
C SER A 34 0.89 29.97 14.71
N VAL A 35 1.06 30.18 13.41
CA VAL A 35 2.24 29.72 12.65
C VAL A 35 3.47 30.60 12.92
N GLU A 36 3.30 31.92 13.10
CA GLU A 36 4.41 32.84 13.39
C GLU A 36 5.02 32.62 14.78
N LYS A 37 4.21 32.23 15.79
CA LYS A 37 4.73 31.93 17.14
C LYS A 37 5.59 30.68 17.17
N SER A 38 5.26 29.68 16.35
CA SER A 38 5.98 28.40 16.31
C SER A 38 7.35 28.52 15.61
N ILE A 39 7.49 29.44 14.64
CA ILE A 39 8.75 29.68 13.92
C ILE A 39 9.74 30.48 14.80
N ARG A 40 9.26 31.35 15.70
CA ARG A 40 10.14 32.11 16.61
C ARG A 40 10.80 31.26 17.70
N CYS A 41 10.23 30.12 18.08
CA CYS A 41 10.81 29.23 19.09
C CYS A 41 11.98 28.36 18.57
N LEU A 42 12.16 28.26 17.24
CA LEU A 42 13.24 27.45 16.64
C LEU A 42 14.56 28.22 16.46
N ASN A 43 14.59 29.54 16.72
CA ASN A 43 15.77 30.39 16.49
C ASN A 43 16.40 30.98 17.78
N LEU A 44 16.10 30.43 18.95
CA LEU A 44 16.75 30.83 20.21
C LEU A 44 17.41 29.63 20.88
N THR A 45 18.44 29.09 20.24
CA THR A 45 19.47 28.30 20.93
C THR A 45 20.78 29.05 20.84
N ASN A 46 21.02 29.95 21.79
CA ASN A 46 22.34 30.35 22.28
C ASN A 46 22.13 31.34 23.42
N ILE A 47 22.27 30.87 24.66
CA ILE A 47 22.92 31.52 25.81
C ILE A 47 22.69 30.60 27.02
N SER A 48 23.80 30.21 27.62
CA SER A 48 23.96 29.48 28.87
C SER A 48 23.33 30.21 30.06
N CYS A 49 22.52 29.50 30.87
CA CYS A 49 22.24 29.91 32.25
C CYS A 49 22.19 28.67 33.16
N PRO A 50 23.25 28.39 33.93
CA PRO A 50 23.24 27.35 34.94
C PRO A 50 23.01 27.98 36.33
N ARG A 51 21.75 28.06 36.77
CA ARG A 51 21.27 27.95 38.18
C ARG A 51 19.81 28.44 38.27
N CYS A 52 19.07 27.83 39.21
CA CYS A 52 17.63 27.89 39.49
C CYS A 52 16.84 26.78 38.75
N LEU A 53 16.29 25.72 39.33
CA LEU A 53 15.99 25.30 40.71
C LEU A 53 15.82 23.75 40.70
N PRO A 54 16.01 23.03 41.82
CA PRO A 54 15.60 21.64 41.92
C PRO A 54 14.15 21.56 42.41
N GLN A 55 13.27 20.94 41.62
CA GLN A 55 12.05 20.33 42.12
C GLN A 55 11.64 19.23 41.16
N SER A 56 11.48 18.03 41.72
CA SER A 56 10.99 16.83 41.08
C SER A 56 9.56 17.01 40.57
N ALA A 57 9.39 17.73 39.46
CA ALA A 57 8.22 17.60 38.61
C ALA A 57 8.56 16.51 37.59
N ARG A 58 8.23 15.25 37.91
CA ARG A 58 7.99 14.29 36.83
C ARG A 58 6.85 14.89 36.03
N HIS A 59 7.15 15.52 34.89
CA HIS A 59 6.12 15.78 33.89
C HIS A 59 5.47 14.43 33.63
N ILE A 60 4.26 14.22 34.15
CA ILE A 60 3.43 13.08 33.81
C ILE A 60 3.06 13.35 32.35
N VAL A 61 3.89 12.84 31.43
CA VAL A 61 3.51 12.76 30.03
C VAL A 61 2.22 11.93 30.05
N PRO A 62 1.08 12.49 29.60
CA PRO A 62 -0.16 11.75 29.60
C PRO A 62 0.06 10.43 28.88
N GLU A 63 -0.37 9.33 29.49
CA GLU A 63 -0.29 8.01 28.88
C GLU A 63 -0.93 8.07 27.49
N LYS A 64 -0.15 7.73 26.45
CA LYS A 64 -0.61 7.85 25.06
C LYS A 64 -1.84 6.98 24.87
N LYS A 65 -2.87 7.56 24.26
CA LYS A 65 -4.11 6.85 23.98
C LYS A 65 -3.95 5.88 22.81
N THR A 66 -4.82 4.89 22.78
CA THR A 66 -4.76 3.75 21.87
C THR A 66 -5.72 3.91 20.69
N LEU A 67 -5.23 3.57 19.51
CA LEU A 67 -5.99 3.36 18.31
C LEU A 67 -5.99 1.86 17.97
N CYS A 68 -7.08 1.18 18.32
CA CYS A 68 -7.27 -0.25 18.11
C CYS A 68 -7.89 -0.50 16.74
N LEU A 69 -7.35 -1.42 15.94
CA LEU A 69 -7.88 -1.77 14.63
C LEU A 69 -8.55 -3.14 14.63
N LYS A 70 -9.79 -3.23 14.12
CA LYS A 70 -10.46 -4.50 13.79
C LYS A 70 -10.34 -4.79 12.28
N LEU A 71 -9.61 -5.84 11.95
CA LEU A 71 -9.41 -6.31 10.57
C LEU A 71 -10.70 -6.89 9.96
N SER A 72 -10.83 -6.75 8.65
CA SER A 72 -11.91 -7.35 7.84
C SER A 72 -11.54 -7.49 6.37
N GLY A 73 -12.19 -8.40 5.66
CA GLY A 73 -11.90 -8.68 4.25
C GLY A 73 -10.75 -9.66 4.07
N ARG A 74 -10.05 -9.55 2.93
CA ARG A 74 -8.96 -10.48 2.55
C ARG A 74 -7.59 -9.81 2.71
N LEU A 75 -6.52 -10.54 2.37
CA LEU A 75 -5.12 -10.12 2.52
C LEU A 75 -4.87 -8.64 2.18
N GLY A 76 -5.13 -8.22 0.94
CA GLY A 76 -4.88 -6.83 0.51
C GLY A 76 -5.72 -5.79 1.25
N ASN A 77 -6.94 -6.14 1.71
CA ASN A 77 -7.73 -5.25 2.58
C ASN A 77 -7.04 -5.09 3.94
N ASN A 78 -6.55 -6.19 4.52
CA ASN A 78 -5.90 -6.17 5.82
C ASN A 78 -4.58 -5.39 5.81
N LEU A 79 -3.82 -5.46 4.72
CA LEU A 79 -2.59 -4.67 4.56
C LEU A 79 -2.89 -3.16 4.52
N PHE A 80 -3.93 -2.74 3.79
CA PHE A 80 -4.40 -1.35 3.81
C PHE A 80 -4.87 -0.92 5.19
N GLN A 81 -5.68 -1.74 5.85
CA GLN A 81 -6.16 -1.46 7.20
C GLN A 81 -5.00 -1.22 8.17
N ILE A 82 -4.00 -2.12 8.20
CA ILE A 82 -2.84 -1.99 9.08
C ILE A 82 -2.03 -0.75 8.72
N ALA A 83 -1.65 -0.58 7.45
CA ALA A 83 -0.78 0.51 7.04
C ALA A 83 -1.41 1.87 7.33
N SER A 84 -2.67 2.06 6.91
CA SER A 84 -3.37 3.32 7.07
C SER A 84 -3.63 3.66 8.52
N VAL A 85 -4.11 2.72 9.34
CA VAL A 85 -4.40 3.01 10.75
C VAL A 85 -3.12 3.17 11.56
N PHE A 86 -2.05 2.46 11.21
CA PHE A 86 -0.72 2.71 11.78
C PHE A 86 -0.24 4.14 11.45
N GLY A 87 -0.35 4.57 10.19
CA GLY A 87 0.00 5.93 9.79
C GLY A 87 -0.84 7.00 10.49
N ILE A 88 -2.15 6.78 10.65
CA ILE A 88 -3.03 7.67 11.42
C ILE A 88 -2.61 7.73 12.90
N ALA A 89 -2.33 6.58 13.53
CA ALA A 89 -1.88 6.52 14.92
C ALA A 89 -0.57 7.31 15.11
N ARG A 90 0.39 7.15 14.20
CA ARG A 90 1.65 7.90 14.19
C ARG A 90 1.42 9.40 14.06
N ALA A 91 0.56 9.82 13.12
CA ALA A 91 0.27 11.23 12.90
C ALA A 91 -0.43 11.91 14.10
N LYS A 92 -1.16 11.15 14.92
CA LYS A 92 -1.90 11.65 16.09
C LYS A 92 -1.22 11.38 17.44
N ASP A 93 0.00 10.87 17.40
CA ASP A 93 0.79 10.45 18.57
C ASP A 93 0.06 9.44 19.50
N MET A 94 -0.56 8.43 18.88
CA MET A 94 -1.31 7.39 19.57
C MET A 94 -0.61 6.02 19.46
N HIS A 95 -0.85 5.15 20.44
CA HIS A 95 -0.44 3.75 20.37
C HIS A 95 -1.30 3.00 19.34
N PHE A 96 -0.67 2.32 18.38
CA PHE A 96 -1.37 1.44 17.46
C PHE A 96 -1.47 0.03 18.03
N THR A 97 -2.67 -0.54 18.07
CA THR A 97 -2.89 -1.93 18.45
C THR A 97 -3.85 -2.63 17.50
N LEU A 98 -3.77 -3.95 17.43
CA LEU A 98 -4.68 -4.79 16.64
C LEU A 98 -5.61 -5.58 17.56
N LYS A 99 -6.89 -5.66 17.18
CA LYS A 99 -7.80 -6.63 17.77
C LYS A 99 -7.35 -8.04 17.38
N TYR A 100 -7.20 -8.92 18.36
CA TYR A 100 -6.92 -10.33 18.10
C TYR A 100 -8.00 -10.94 17.19
N SER A 101 -7.57 -11.62 16.12
CA SER A 101 -8.45 -12.22 15.12
C SER A 101 -7.72 -13.30 14.32
N GLN A 102 -8.49 -14.15 13.62
CA GLN A 102 -7.92 -15.13 12.69
C GLN A 102 -7.14 -14.47 11.55
N HIS A 103 -7.58 -13.29 11.10
CA HIS A 103 -6.84 -12.50 10.10
C HIS A 103 -5.41 -12.19 10.57
N LEU A 104 -5.23 -11.81 11.84
CA LEU A 104 -3.91 -11.53 12.39
C LEU A 104 -3.02 -12.77 12.44
N LYS A 105 -3.57 -13.93 12.82
CA LYS A 105 -2.80 -15.19 12.81
C LYS A 105 -2.26 -15.47 11.42
N HIS A 106 -3.13 -15.38 10.41
CA HIS A 106 -2.74 -15.64 9.05
C HIS A 106 -1.71 -14.63 8.52
N LEU A 107 -1.83 -13.35 8.89
CA LEU A 107 -0.81 -12.36 8.53
C LEU A 107 0.55 -12.64 9.20
N LYS A 108 0.59 -13.18 10.42
CA LYS A 108 1.84 -13.59 11.09
C LYS A 108 2.51 -14.80 10.42
N GLU A 109 1.72 -15.68 9.79
CA GLU A 109 2.24 -16.76 8.96
C GLU A 109 2.91 -16.23 7.68
N ILE A 110 2.44 -15.08 7.17
CA ILE A 110 2.95 -14.49 5.93
C ILE A 110 4.10 -13.51 6.15
N PHE A 111 3.98 -12.63 7.13
CA PHE A 111 4.87 -11.48 7.36
C PHE A 111 5.45 -11.46 8.77
N LYS A 112 6.61 -10.81 8.89
CA LYS A 112 7.33 -10.57 10.15
C LYS A 112 6.73 -9.41 10.95
N ILE A 113 5.48 -9.58 11.38
CA ILE A 113 4.70 -8.57 12.12
C ILE A 113 4.54 -8.93 13.62
N GLU A 114 5.49 -9.67 14.19
CA GLU A 114 5.43 -10.13 15.58
C GLU A 114 5.46 -8.97 16.59
N SER A 115 6.06 -7.83 16.21
CA SER A 115 6.17 -6.62 17.04
C SER A 115 4.87 -5.83 17.17
N LEU A 116 3.83 -6.14 16.40
CA LEU A 116 2.56 -5.44 16.50
C LEU A 116 1.84 -5.80 17.80
N LEU A 117 1.53 -4.77 18.58
CA LEU A 117 0.78 -4.90 19.83
C LEU A 117 -0.64 -5.41 19.57
N VAL A 118 -1.10 -6.33 20.42
CA VAL A 118 -2.38 -7.02 20.26
C VAL A 118 -3.24 -6.86 21.50
N ASN A 119 -4.49 -6.47 21.31
CA ASN A 119 -5.48 -6.37 22.37
C ASN A 119 -6.58 -7.43 22.18
N ILE A 120 -7.01 -8.05 23.29
CA ILE A 120 -8.15 -8.98 23.32
C ILE A 120 -9.47 -8.20 23.16
N SER A 121 -9.57 -7.06 23.84
CA SER A 121 -10.71 -6.14 23.75
C SER A 121 -10.26 -4.77 23.22
N CYS A 122 -11.09 -4.15 22.39
CA CYS A 122 -10.88 -2.80 21.89
C CYS A 122 -11.89 -1.84 22.54
N PRO A 123 -11.61 -0.53 22.55
CA PRO A 123 -12.52 0.50 23.07
C PRO A 123 -13.85 0.57 22.32
N GLU A 124 -14.86 1.19 22.95
CA GLU A 124 -16.21 1.36 22.38
C GLU A 124 -16.31 2.58 21.44
N ASN A 125 -15.44 3.59 21.58
CA ASN A 125 -15.48 4.78 20.72
C ASN A 125 -15.09 4.42 19.29
N PHE A 126 -16.07 4.40 18.39
CA PHE A 126 -15.90 3.85 17.06
C PHE A 126 -15.65 4.92 15.99
N ILE A 127 -14.71 4.63 15.09
CA ILE A 127 -14.44 5.45 13.91
C ILE A 127 -14.52 4.56 12.68
N THR A 128 -15.43 4.92 11.78
CA THR A 128 -15.62 4.23 10.51
C THR A 128 -14.98 4.94 9.34
N ASP A 129 -14.48 4.14 8.42
CA ASP A 129 -14.15 4.62 7.10
C ASP A 129 -15.41 4.84 6.25
N VAL A 130 -15.59 6.06 5.78
CA VAL A 130 -16.76 6.47 4.99
C VAL A 130 -16.56 6.20 3.50
N LYS A 131 -15.33 6.40 3.00
CA LYS A 131 -15.03 6.34 1.57
C LYS A 131 -14.43 5.02 1.13
N HIS A 132 -13.77 4.23 1.97
CA HIS A 132 -13.15 2.96 1.58
C HIS A 132 -11.90 3.09 0.70
N CYS A 133 -11.98 3.74 -0.47
CA CYS A 133 -10.91 3.80 -1.47
C CYS A 133 -10.42 5.24 -1.73
N SER A 134 -10.59 6.12 -0.76
CA SER A 134 -10.16 7.53 -0.85
C SER A 134 -9.76 8.04 0.51
N PHE A 135 -8.88 9.04 0.51
CA PHE A 135 -8.52 9.77 1.70
C PHE A 135 -9.70 10.62 2.18
N SER A 136 -9.91 10.62 3.49
CA SER A 136 -10.96 11.38 4.14
C SER A 136 -10.38 12.06 5.37
N ASN A 137 -10.38 13.38 5.39
CA ASN A 137 -9.99 14.12 6.58
C ASN A 137 -10.96 13.88 7.75
N VAL A 138 -12.19 13.42 7.49
CA VAL A 138 -13.20 13.13 8.53
C VAL A 138 -12.68 12.09 9.52
N VAL A 139 -11.97 11.06 9.05
CA VAL A 139 -11.41 10.02 9.94
C VAL A 139 -10.26 10.53 10.80
N LEU A 140 -9.83 11.79 10.66
CA LEU A 140 -8.78 12.42 11.45
C LEU A 140 -9.31 13.43 12.49
N LYS A 141 -10.58 13.83 12.41
CA LYS A 141 -11.17 14.93 13.21
C LYS A 141 -11.44 14.59 14.69
N TYR A 142 -11.20 13.36 15.10
CA TYR A 142 -11.38 12.94 16.49
C TYR A 142 -10.22 13.44 17.39
N PRO A 143 -10.49 13.78 18.66
CA PRO A 143 -9.43 14.17 19.60
C PRO A 143 -8.59 12.95 20.01
N ASN A 144 -7.31 13.16 20.33
CA ASN A 144 -6.40 12.08 20.77
C ASN A 144 -6.43 11.85 22.30
N ASN A 145 -7.52 12.23 22.97
CA ASN A 145 -7.67 12.18 24.43
C ASN A 145 -8.44 10.94 24.95
N LYS A 146 -8.86 10.05 24.04
CA LYS A 146 -9.58 8.81 24.34
C LYS A 146 -9.01 7.67 23.51
N ASP A 147 -9.33 6.45 23.92
CA ASP A 147 -9.05 5.26 23.13
C ASP A 147 -10.17 5.04 22.10
N TYR A 148 -9.80 4.62 20.89
CA TYR A 148 -10.73 4.43 19.77
C TYR A 148 -10.57 3.08 19.09
N LEU A 149 -11.67 2.59 18.51
CA LEU A 149 -11.71 1.45 17.61
C LEU A 149 -11.94 1.92 16.16
N MET A 150 -10.99 1.59 15.29
CA MET A 150 -11.05 1.82 13.85
C MET A 150 -11.59 0.59 13.12
N TYR A 151 -12.52 0.81 12.19
CA TYR A 151 -13.05 -0.21 11.31
C TYR A 151 -13.43 0.36 9.94
N GLY A 152 -13.06 -0.34 8.88
CA GLY A 152 -13.16 0.19 7.52
C GLY A 152 -12.06 -0.37 6.65
N TYR A 153 -11.94 0.08 5.40
CA TYR A 153 -10.91 -0.45 4.50
C TYR A 153 -9.68 0.45 4.38
N PHE A 154 -9.86 1.76 4.52
CA PHE A 154 -8.82 2.79 4.54
C PHE A 154 -7.84 2.67 3.37
N GLN A 155 -8.33 2.38 2.16
CA GLN A 155 -7.50 2.09 0.99
C GLN A 155 -7.03 3.38 0.31
N SER A 156 -6.18 4.12 1.03
CA SER A 156 -5.47 5.26 0.47
C SER A 156 -4.04 5.30 0.99
N TRP A 157 -3.09 5.42 0.07
CA TRP A 157 -1.68 5.53 0.40
C TRP A 157 -1.36 6.81 1.19
N LEU A 158 -2.21 7.84 1.09
CA LEU A 158 -2.09 9.11 1.79
C LEU A 158 -2.17 8.96 3.32
N TYR A 159 -2.75 7.87 3.84
CA TYR A 159 -2.77 7.63 5.29
C TYR A 159 -1.42 7.18 5.85
N PHE A 160 -0.53 6.61 5.04
CA PHE A 160 0.69 5.96 5.53
C PHE A 160 1.96 6.30 4.76
N PHE A 161 1.89 7.18 3.76
CA PHE A 161 3.06 7.57 2.96
C PHE A 161 4.22 8.12 3.82
N SER A 162 3.91 8.82 4.93
CA SER A 162 4.92 9.39 5.83
C SER A 162 5.67 8.35 6.66
N VAL A 163 5.13 7.13 6.75
CA VAL A 163 5.67 6.00 7.52
C VAL A 163 5.95 4.78 6.64
N GLU A 164 6.07 5.00 5.32
CA GLU A 164 6.34 3.95 4.34
C GLU A 164 7.50 3.03 4.72
N PRO A 165 8.67 3.52 5.21
CA PRO A 165 9.76 2.65 5.62
C PRO A 165 9.34 1.61 6.68
N GLU A 166 8.55 2.02 7.67
CA GLU A 166 8.08 1.11 8.72
C GLU A 166 7.07 0.10 8.18
N ILE A 167 6.19 0.52 7.27
CA ILE A 167 5.24 -0.37 6.60
C ILE A 167 5.98 -1.44 5.78
N ARG A 168 7.05 -1.07 5.06
CA ARG A 168 7.88 -2.02 4.31
C ARG A 168 8.59 -3.00 5.23
N THR A 169 9.09 -2.54 6.38
CA THR A 169 9.69 -3.44 7.38
C THR A 169 8.65 -4.42 7.91
N MET A 170 7.45 -3.96 8.30
CA MET A 170 6.37 -4.82 8.79
C MET A 170 5.99 -5.89 7.77
N PHE A 171 5.83 -5.52 6.50
CA PHE A 171 5.40 -6.45 5.45
C PHE A 171 6.58 -7.17 4.77
N THR A 172 7.61 -7.48 5.55
CA THR A 172 8.66 -8.41 5.12
C THR A 172 8.17 -9.84 5.28
N PHE A 173 8.26 -10.65 4.22
CA PHE A 173 7.83 -12.05 4.25
C PHE A 173 8.61 -12.90 5.26
N GLN A 174 7.94 -13.91 5.82
CA GLN A 174 8.61 -15.01 6.51
C GLN A 174 9.57 -15.73 5.57
N SER A 175 10.68 -16.25 6.10
CA SER A 175 11.75 -16.87 5.29
C SER A 175 11.22 -17.99 4.40
N LYS A 176 10.39 -18.88 4.93
CA LYS A 176 9.80 -20.00 4.18
C LYS A 176 9.07 -19.52 2.91
N ILE A 177 8.21 -18.51 3.02
CA ILE A 177 7.43 -17.96 1.90
C ILE A 177 8.34 -17.26 0.89
N ARG A 178 9.29 -16.47 1.39
CA ARG A 178 10.28 -15.80 0.54
C ARG A 178 11.08 -16.82 -0.27
N ASP A 179 11.58 -17.86 0.38
CA ASP A 179 12.47 -18.84 -0.24
C ASP A 179 11.71 -19.69 -1.27
N GLU A 180 10.45 -20.03 -0.99
CA GLU A 180 9.54 -20.71 -1.93
C GLU A 180 9.27 -19.85 -3.18
N ALA A 181 8.89 -18.58 -3.00
CA ALA A 181 8.69 -17.65 -4.11
C ALA A 181 9.97 -17.44 -4.95
N GLN A 182 11.14 -17.35 -4.31
CA GLN A 182 12.42 -17.26 -5.00
C GLN A 182 12.72 -18.50 -5.83
N ASN A 183 12.41 -19.69 -5.32
CA ASN A 183 12.63 -20.93 -6.06
C ASN A 183 11.73 -21.02 -7.29
N ILE A 184 10.47 -20.59 -7.20
CA ILE A 184 9.58 -20.49 -8.36
C ILE A 184 10.18 -19.59 -9.44
N LEU A 185 10.63 -18.39 -9.07
CA LEU A 185 11.25 -17.45 -10.00
C LEU A 185 12.52 -18.02 -10.66
N ARG A 186 13.38 -18.68 -9.88
CA ARG A 186 14.60 -19.35 -10.39
C ARG A 186 14.28 -20.46 -11.38
N ASN A 187 13.30 -21.30 -11.07
CA ASN A 187 12.88 -22.40 -11.93
C ASN A 187 12.31 -21.90 -13.26
N ILE A 188 11.47 -20.85 -13.22
CA ILE A 188 10.94 -20.21 -14.42
C ILE A 188 12.07 -19.68 -15.29
N THR A 189 13.05 -19.00 -14.70
CA THR A 189 14.21 -18.48 -15.44
C THR A 189 15.05 -19.60 -16.04
N GLN A 190 15.38 -20.65 -15.28
CA GLN A 190 16.11 -21.79 -15.80
C GLN A 190 15.39 -22.43 -17.00
N PHE A 191 14.09 -22.68 -16.87
CA PHE A 191 13.28 -23.20 -17.97
C PHE A 191 13.26 -22.25 -19.17
N HIS A 192 13.16 -20.94 -18.94
CA HIS A 192 13.21 -19.94 -19.99
C HIS A 192 14.54 -19.97 -20.77
N HIS A 193 15.67 -19.99 -20.07
CA HIS A 193 16.99 -20.10 -20.69
C HIS A 193 17.14 -21.37 -21.53
N GLN A 194 16.69 -22.52 -21.00
CA GLN A 194 16.73 -23.80 -21.71
C GLN A 194 15.85 -23.77 -22.97
N LYS A 195 14.60 -23.31 -22.84
CA LYS A 195 13.62 -23.28 -23.95
C LYS A 195 14.08 -22.43 -25.13
N TYR A 196 14.80 -21.33 -24.87
CA TYR A 196 15.24 -20.39 -25.89
C TYR A 196 16.75 -20.43 -26.17
N SER A 197 17.46 -21.45 -25.65
CA SER A 197 18.92 -21.62 -25.84
C SER A 197 19.74 -20.35 -25.55
N LEU A 198 19.34 -19.62 -24.49
CA LEU A 198 19.98 -18.36 -24.12
C LEU A 198 21.30 -18.66 -23.38
N THR A 199 22.43 -18.40 -24.04
CA THR A 199 23.78 -18.68 -23.53
C THR A 199 24.33 -17.60 -22.58
N ASN A 200 23.66 -16.44 -22.49
CA ASN A 200 24.12 -15.32 -21.67
C ASN A 200 23.56 -15.42 -20.25
N ASN A 201 24.45 -15.27 -19.25
CA ASN A 201 24.12 -15.12 -17.82
C ASN A 201 23.48 -13.75 -17.46
N ASN A 202 22.84 -13.08 -18.42
CA ASN A 202 22.23 -11.78 -18.15
C ASN A 202 21.03 -11.93 -17.22
N SER A 203 20.94 -11.08 -16.21
CA SER A 203 19.80 -11.06 -15.29
C SER A 203 18.49 -10.81 -16.05
N MET A 204 17.51 -11.69 -15.86
CA MET A 204 16.16 -11.51 -16.41
C MET A 204 15.39 -10.45 -15.60
N THR A 205 14.68 -9.57 -16.29
CA THR A 205 13.75 -8.63 -15.65
C THR A 205 12.38 -9.30 -15.49
N TYR A 206 11.95 -9.49 -14.26
CA TYR A 206 10.62 -10.03 -13.97
C TYR A 206 9.57 -8.92 -13.96
N VAL A 207 8.51 -9.10 -14.74
CA VAL A 207 7.33 -8.24 -14.71
C VAL A 207 6.13 -9.07 -14.23
N GLY A 208 5.70 -8.80 -13.00
CA GLY A 208 4.56 -9.48 -12.40
C GLY A 208 3.24 -8.93 -12.93
N ILE A 209 2.37 -9.79 -13.43
CA ILE A 209 1.04 -9.45 -13.93
C ILE A 209 0.02 -10.08 -13.00
N HIS A 210 -0.79 -9.25 -12.33
CA HIS A 210 -1.94 -9.76 -11.59
C HIS A 210 -3.24 -9.45 -12.32
N ILE A 211 -3.98 -10.52 -12.65
CA ILE A 211 -5.25 -10.46 -13.38
C ILE A 211 -6.37 -10.87 -12.44
N ARG A 212 -7.06 -9.88 -11.88
CA ARG A 212 -8.25 -10.10 -11.04
C ARG A 212 -9.51 -10.17 -11.89
N ARG A 213 -10.19 -11.32 -11.90
CA ARG A 213 -11.47 -11.53 -12.59
C ARG A 213 -12.51 -12.23 -11.71
N GLY A 214 -12.21 -13.43 -11.22
CA GLY A 214 -13.10 -14.37 -10.54
C GLY A 214 -14.38 -13.79 -9.92
N ASP A 215 -14.32 -13.33 -8.67
CA ASP A 215 -15.52 -12.81 -7.99
C ASP A 215 -16.01 -11.47 -8.55
N PHE A 216 -15.18 -10.71 -9.27
CA PHE A 216 -15.61 -9.43 -9.86
C PHE A 216 -16.64 -9.65 -10.98
N LEU A 217 -16.62 -10.82 -11.63
CA LEU A 217 -17.59 -11.21 -12.66
C LEU A 217 -18.93 -11.69 -12.09
N LYS A 218 -19.04 -11.88 -10.77
CA LYS A 218 -20.32 -12.27 -10.14
C LYS A 218 -21.32 -11.12 -10.28
N GLU A 219 -22.56 -11.43 -10.67
CA GLU A 219 -23.63 -10.45 -10.92
C GLU A 219 -23.78 -9.42 -9.79
N ARG A 220 -23.76 -9.87 -8.52
CA ARG A 220 -23.85 -8.99 -7.35
C ARG A 220 -22.73 -7.93 -7.31
N ASN A 221 -21.53 -8.29 -7.73
CA ASN A 221 -20.37 -7.39 -7.71
C ASN A 221 -20.39 -6.49 -8.94
N VAL A 222 -20.78 -7.00 -10.10
CA VAL A 222 -21.00 -6.17 -11.29
C VAL A 222 -22.04 -5.08 -11.01
N LYS A 223 -23.16 -5.40 -10.35
CA LYS A 223 -24.18 -4.43 -9.93
C LYS A 223 -23.66 -3.36 -8.96
N LEU A 224 -22.67 -3.70 -8.12
CA LEU A 224 -22.01 -2.71 -7.25
C LEU A 224 -21.03 -1.81 -8.01
N GLY A 225 -20.64 -2.18 -9.23
CA GLY A 225 -19.72 -1.45 -10.08
C GLY A 225 -18.33 -2.05 -10.21
N TYR A 226 -18.11 -3.28 -9.75
CA TYR A 226 -16.82 -3.95 -9.96
C TYR A 226 -16.58 -4.20 -11.45
N LYS A 227 -15.37 -3.86 -11.92
CA LYS A 227 -14.96 -3.96 -13.33
C LYS A 227 -13.68 -4.77 -13.46
N THR A 228 -13.52 -5.49 -14.57
CA THR A 228 -12.28 -6.22 -14.87
C THR A 228 -11.52 -5.52 -15.99
N ALA A 229 -10.18 -5.56 -15.94
CA ALA A 229 -9.38 -4.98 -17.00
C ALA A 229 -9.52 -5.83 -18.28
N PRO A 230 -9.72 -5.20 -19.46
CA PRO A 230 -9.87 -5.91 -20.72
C PRO A 230 -8.52 -6.43 -21.25
N ALA A 231 -8.55 -7.35 -22.21
CA ALA A 231 -7.35 -7.91 -22.82
C ALA A 231 -6.43 -6.84 -23.44
N LEU A 232 -7.02 -5.86 -24.13
CA LEU A 232 -6.30 -4.75 -24.77
C LEU A 232 -5.45 -3.95 -23.77
N TYR A 233 -5.92 -3.78 -22.53
CA TYR A 233 -5.14 -3.14 -21.48
C TYR A 233 -3.84 -3.92 -21.19
N PHE A 234 -3.95 -5.24 -21.03
CA PHE A 234 -2.78 -6.06 -20.72
C PHE A 234 -1.79 -6.08 -21.89
N GLU A 235 -2.27 -6.12 -23.13
CA GLU A 235 -1.39 -6.04 -24.31
C GLU A 235 -0.62 -4.71 -24.35
N ASN A 236 -1.33 -3.58 -24.18
CA ASN A 236 -0.71 -2.25 -24.11
C ASN A 236 0.30 -2.14 -22.95
N ALA A 237 -0.03 -2.74 -21.80
CA ALA A 237 0.84 -2.74 -20.62
C ALA A 237 2.08 -3.62 -20.77
N MET A 238 1.96 -4.78 -21.41
CA MET A 238 3.09 -5.63 -21.74
C MET A 238 4.00 -4.90 -22.73
N GLU A 239 3.43 -4.28 -23.76
CA GLU A 239 4.17 -3.53 -24.78
C GLU A 239 4.98 -2.36 -24.19
N TYR A 240 4.44 -1.66 -23.18
CA TYR A 240 5.17 -0.64 -22.43
C TYR A 240 6.50 -1.16 -21.86
N TYR A 241 6.53 -2.38 -21.34
CA TYR A 241 7.75 -3.00 -20.81
C TYR A 241 8.63 -3.62 -21.88
N ARG A 242 8.06 -4.20 -22.94
CA ARG A 242 8.83 -4.73 -24.09
C ARG A 242 9.70 -3.65 -24.74
N LYS A 243 9.20 -2.41 -24.82
CA LYS A 243 9.97 -1.26 -25.34
C LYS A 243 11.14 -0.82 -24.46
N GLN A 244 11.17 -1.25 -23.19
CA GLN A 244 12.19 -0.81 -22.22
C GLN A 244 13.22 -1.88 -21.92
N PHE A 245 12.85 -3.16 -22.03
CA PHE A 245 13.69 -4.28 -21.64
C PHE A 245 13.86 -5.25 -22.79
N THR A 246 15.09 -5.73 -22.97
CA THR A 246 15.41 -6.76 -23.96
C THR A 246 15.35 -8.17 -23.38
N ASN A 247 15.66 -8.32 -22.08
CA ASN A 247 15.62 -9.59 -21.35
C ASN A 247 14.55 -9.53 -20.27
N TYR A 248 13.35 -10.01 -20.58
CA TYR A 248 12.21 -9.98 -19.66
C TYR A 248 11.45 -11.30 -19.61
N ILE A 249 10.80 -11.52 -18.47
CA ILE A 249 9.84 -12.59 -18.25
C ILE A 249 8.57 -11.98 -17.64
N PHE A 250 7.42 -12.28 -18.23
CA PHE A 250 6.13 -11.95 -17.64
C PHE A 250 5.65 -13.11 -16.77
N ILE A 251 5.33 -12.82 -15.51
CA ILE A 251 4.83 -13.80 -14.55
C ILE A 251 3.41 -13.45 -14.20
N VAL A 252 2.47 -14.31 -14.57
CA VAL A 252 1.03 -14.09 -14.43
C VAL A 252 0.51 -14.88 -13.24
N CYS A 253 -0.10 -14.19 -12.27
CA CYS A 253 -0.95 -14.79 -11.26
C CYS A 253 -2.39 -14.31 -11.48
N THR A 254 -3.34 -15.24 -11.47
CA THR A 254 -4.72 -14.98 -11.87
C THR A 254 -5.67 -15.96 -11.21
N ASP A 255 -6.92 -15.52 -10.99
CA ASP A 255 -8.02 -16.39 -10.60
C ASP A 255 -8.85 -16.89 -11.79
N ASP A 256 -8.40 -16.60 -13.03
CA ASP A 256 -9.01 -17.02 -14.29
C ASP A 256 -7.92 -17.37 -15.31
N ILE A 257 -7.35 -18.57 -15.17
CA ILE A 257 -6.23 -19.08 -16.00
C ILE A 257 -6.65 -19.24 -17.45
N GLU A 258 -7.88 -19.72 -17.70
CA GLU A 258 -8.38 -19.96 -19.05
C GLU A 258 -8.48 -18.66 -19.84
N TRP A 259 -9.12 -17.64 -19.28
CA TRP A 259 -9.20 -16.32 -19.93
C TRP A 259 -7.80 -15.73 -20.12
N SER A 260 -6.93 -15.85 -19.13
CA SER A 260 -5.60 -15.23 -19.18
C SER A 260 -4.73 -15.89 -20.27
N THR A 261 -4.72 -17.21 -20.33
CA THR A 261 -3.97 -17.98 -21.35
C THR A 261 -4.47 -17.66 -22.76
N LYS A 262 -5.78 -17.54 -22.94
CA LYS A 262 -6.39 -17.17 -24.23
C LYS A 262 -6.02 -15.76 -24.70
N ASN A 263 -5.89 -14.80 -23.78
CA ASN A 263 -5.73 -13.38 -24.13
C ASN A 263 -4.28 -12.86 -24.05
N LEU A 264 -3.41 -13.44 -23.21
CA LEU A 264 -2.04 -12.97 -22.98
C LEU A 264 -0.97 -13.96 -23.49
N GLY A 265 -1.38 -15.05 -24.17
CA GLY A 265 -0.47 -16.09 -24.65
C GLY A 265 0.65 -15.51 -25.52
N HIS A 266 1.85 -15.37 -24.95
CA HIS A 266 3.00 -14.78 -25.61
C HIS A 266 4.30 -15.50 -25.23
N LYS A 267 5.35 -15.33 -26.06
CA LYS A 267 6.71 -15.76 -25.74
C LYS A 267 7.17 -15.07 -24.44
N SER A 268 7.76 -15.83 -23.52
CA SER A 268 8.20 -15.35 -22.19
C SER A 268 7.09 -15.06 -21.16
N THR A 269 5.85 -15.51 -21.37
CA THR A 269 4.79 -15.45 -20.35
C THR A 269 4.66 -16.78 -19.62
N TYR A 270 4.67 -16.74 -18.28
CA TYR A 270 4.56 -17.90 -17.39
C TYR A 270 3.46 -17.70 -16.37
N TYR A 271 2.69 -18.75 -16.11
CA TYR A 271 1.60 -18.72 -15.16
C TYR A 271 2.03 -19.38 -13.86
N VAL A 272 1.77 -18.70 -12.73
CA VAL A 272 1.99 -19.24 -11.38
C VAL A 272 0.62 -19.34 -10.73
N HIS A 273 0.33 -20.51 -10.16
CA HIS A 273 -0.94 -20.82 -9.53
C HIS A 273 -0.70 -21.66 -8.28
N GLU A 274 -0.16 -21.01 -7.26
CA GLU A 274 0.10 -21.61 -5.97
C GLU A 274 -0.96 -21.18 -4.94
N ALA A 275 -0.70 -21.43 -3.66
CA ALA A 275 -1.47 -20.80 -2.62
C ALA A 275 -1.38 -19.26 -2.75
N PHE A 276 -2.48 -18.55 -2.48
CA PHE A 276 -2.57 -17.10 -2.73
C PHE A 276 -1.46 -16.27 -2.07
N TYR A 277 -0.89 -16.72 -0.95
CA TYR A 277 0.21 -16.01 -0.28
C TYR A 277 1.57 -16.25 -0.96
N ILE A 278 1.76 -17.38 -1.65
CA ILE A 278 2.91 -17.65 -2.49
C ILE A 278 2.80 -16.85 -3.79
N ASP A 279 1.64 -16.86 -4.45
CA ASP A 279 1.37 -16.00 -5.62
C ASP A 279 1.64 -14.53 -5.29
N PHE A 280 1.15 -14.06 -4.13
CA PHE A 280 1.38 -12.71 -3.64
C PHE A 280 2.87 -12.40 -3.46
N ALA A 281 3.63 -13.33 -2.88
CA ALA A 281 5.07 -13.20 -2.70
C ALA A 281 5.82 -13.19 -4.03
N VAL A 282 5.50 -14.10 -4.96
CA VAL A 282 6.09 -14.13 -6.31
C VAL A 282 5.89 -12.79 -7.03
N LEU A 283 4.67 -12.24 -7.03
CA LEU A 283 4.38 -10.93 -7.60
C LEU A 283 5.17 -9.81 -6.92
N SER A 284 5.26 -9.84 -5.59
CA SER A 284 5.97 -8.83 -4.78
C SER A 284 7.49 -8.90 -4.93
N MET A 285 8.02 -9.97 -5.52
CA MET A 285 9.46 -10.15 -5.77
C MET A 285 9.85 -9.91 -7.22
N CYS A 286 8.88 -9.60 -8.10
CA CYS A 286 9.15 -9.16 -9.45
C CYS A 286 9.83 -7.77 -9.44
N ASN A 287 10.57 -7.45 -10.50
CA ASN A 287 11.22 -6.14 -10.62
C ASN A 287 10.22 -5.03 -10.91
N HIS A 288 9.18 -5.32 -11.70
CA HIS A 288 8.13 -4.39 -12.11
C HIS A 288 6.76 -5.07 -12.07
N SER A 289 5.69 -4.27 -12.20
CA SER A 289 4.32 -4.79 -12.11
C SER A 289 3.39 -4.23 -13.18
N ILE A 290 2.48 -5.08 -13.63
CA ILE A 290 1.25 -4.75 -14.34
C ILE A 290 0.11 -5.22 -13.45
N ILE A 291 -0.73 -4.30 -13.01
CA ILE A 291 -1.86 -4.64 -12.13
C ILE A 291 -3.19 -4.33 -12.80
N SER A 292 -4.19 -5.17 -12.56
CA SER A 292 -5.58 -4.78 -12.84
C SER A 292 -6.14 -3.95 -11.69
N VAL A 293 -7.14 -4.47 -10.99
CA VAL A 293 -7.92 -3.79 -9.96
C VAL A 293 -7.89 -4.60 -8.67
N GLY A 294 -8.12 -3.93 -7.54
CA GLY A 294 -8.22 -4.56 -6.23
C GLY A 294 -6.93 -4.50 -5.41
N SER A 295 -7.10 -4.67 -4.11
CA SER A 295 -6.06 -4.45 -3.11
C SER A 295 -4.96 -5.51 -3.11
N PHE A 296 -5.23 -6.72 -3.59
CA PHE A 296 -4.20 -7.76 -3.74
C PHE A 296 -3.14 -7.33 -4.79
N SER A 297 -3.59 -6.92 -5.98
CA SER A 297 -2.73 -6.39 -7.04
C SER A 297 -1.98 -5.14 -6.56
N TRP A 298 -2.69 -4.24 -5.86
CA TRP A 298 -2.11 -3.00 -5.35
C TRP A 298 -0.94 -3.27 -4.41
N TRP A 299 -1.13 -4.15 -3.42
CA TRP A 299 -0.10 -4.42 -2.42
C TRP A 299 1.07 -5.21 -2.98
N SER A 300 0.85 -6.16 -3.90
CA SER A 300 1.96 -6.88 -4.50
C SER A 300 2.86 -5.95 -5.31
N ALA A 301 2.28 -5.01 -6.07
CA ALA A 301 3.05 -4.00 -6.80
C ALA A 301 3.76 -3.00 -5.89
N TRP A 302 3.10 -2.54 -4.83
CA TRP A 302 3.71 -1.62 -3.87
C TRP A 302 4.93 -2.24 -3.16
N LEU A 303 4.85 -3.52 -2.81
CA LEU A 303 5.96 -4.27 -2.20
C LEU A 303 7.08 -4.58 -3.21
N ALA A 304 6.76 -4.86 -4.47
CA ALA A 304 7.75 -5.01 -5.55
C ALA A 304 8.62 -3.76 -5.73
N ASN A 305 8.09 -2.58 -5.38
CA ASN A 305 8.84 -1.32 -5.34
C ASN A 305 9.52 -0.95 -6.68
N GLY A 306 8.97 -1.47 -7.78
CA GLY A 306 9.39 -1.23 -9.14
C GLY A 306 8.60 -0.14 -9.85
N GLN A 307 8.75 -0.06 -11.17
CA GLN A 307 7.73 0.58 -11.99
C GLN A 307 6.43 -0.23 -11.89
N THR A 308 5.31 0.46 -11.79
CA THR A 308 3.98 -0.14 -11.77
C THR A 308 3.12 0.52 -12.83
N VAL A 309 2.58 -0.31 -13.71
CA VAL A 309 1.53 0.05 -14.65
C VAL A 309 0.20 -0.45 -14.10
N TYR A 310 -0.85 0.36 -14.18
CA TYR A 310 -2.16 0.02 -13.64
C TYR A 310 -3.31 0.35 -14.60
N TYR A 311 -4.42 -0.38 -14.44
CA TYR A 311 -5.67 -0.14 -15.18
C TYR A 311 -6.44 1.03 -14.53
N PRO A 312 -6.67 2.15 -15.24
CA PRO A 312 -7.15 3.39 -14.63
C PRO A 312 -8.66 3.42 -14.31
N HIS A 313 -9.42 2.38 -14.70
CA HIS A 313 -10.88 2.32 -14.54
C HIS A 313 -11.31 1.24 -13.54
N PRO A 314 -11.08 1.42 -12.22
CA PRO A 314 -11.33 0.38 -11.22
C PRO A 314 -12.81 0.11 -10.91
N PHE A 315 -13.72 0.92 -11.46
CA PHE A 315 -15.16 0.81 -11.25
C PHE A 315 -15.93 1.21 -12.50
N GLU A 316 -17.20 0.80 -12.55
CA GLU A 316 -18.18 1.26 -13.54
C GLU A 316 -18.80 2.60 -13.11
N LYS A 317 -19.09 3.49 -14.06
CA LYS A 317 -19.64 4.82 -13.76
C LYS A 317 -21.09 4.72 -13.27
N ASN A 318 -21.50 5.69 -12.45
CA ASN A 318 -22.82 5.79 -11.84
C ASN A 318 -23.16 4.59 -10.94
N THR A 319 -22.18 4.06 -10.22
CA THR A 319 -22.36 2.90 -9.34
C THR A 319 -21.97 3.20 -7.89
N TYR A 320 -22.37 2.32 -6.97
CA TYR A 320 -21.98 2.43 -5.57
C TYR A 320 -20.46 2.46 -5.40
N LEU A 321 -19.72 1.64 -6.15
CA LEU A 321 -18.27 1.57 -6.04
C LEU A 321 -17.59 2.88 -6.45
N GLU A 322 -18.11 3.62 -7.45
CA GLU A 322 -17.59 4.94 -7.81
C GLU A 322 -17.59 5.91 -6.62
N THR A 323 -18.65 5.91 -5.81
CA THR A 323 -18.79 6.80 -4.63
C THR A 323 -17.71 6.59 -3.56
N LYS A 324 -16.96 5.48 -3.66
CA LYS A 324 -15.91 5.08 -2.72
C LYS A 324 -14.51 5.55 -3.13
N PHE A 325 -14.33 5.93 -4.39
CA PHE A 325 -13.05 6.42 -4.88
C PHE A 325 -13.00 7.95 -4.86
N SER A 326 -11.77 8.47 -4.89
CA SER A 326 -11.55 9.89 -5.15
C SER A 326 -11.78 10.18 -6.62
N SER A 327 -12.01 11.44 -6.97
CA SER A 327 -11.94 11.86 -8.37
C SER A 327 -10.57 11.46 -8.94
N HIS A 328 -10.57 10.88 -10.14
CA HIS A 328 -9.37 10.39 -10.84
C HIS A 328 -8.53 9.35 -10.08
N THR A 329 -9.08 8.70 -9.04
CA THR A 329 -8.46 7.57 -8.31
C THR A 329 -7.06 7.82 -7.70
N ARG A 330 -6.64 9.09 -7.59
CA ARG A 330 -5.30 9.50 -7.10
C ARG A 330 -5.07 9.23 -5.61
N ASP A 331 -6.12 9.15 -4.83
CA ASP A 331 -5.99 8.77 -3.42
C ASP A 331 -5.70 7.27 -3.29
N TYR A 332 -6.10 6.47 -4.28
CA TYR A 332 -5.93 5.02 -4.30
C TYR A 332 -4.59 4.64 -4.92
N PHE A 333 -4.30 5.12 -6.13
CA PHE A 333 -3.05 4.82 -6.84
C PHE A 333 -1.97 5.87 -6.55
N PRO A 334 -0.76 5.45 -6.14
CA PRO A 334 0.37 6.36 -5.95
C PRO A 334 0.71 7.18 -7.21
N LEU A 335 1.18 8.42 -7.02
CA LEU A 335 1.43 9.37 -8.10
C LEU A 335 2.56 8.96 -9.05
N ASP A 336 3.45 8.05 -8.63
CA ASP A 336 4.55 7.54 -9.46
C ASP A 336 4.16 6.30 -10.28
N TRP A 337 2.93 5.81 -10.14
CA TRP A 337 2.39 4.72 -10.95
C TRP A 337 1.85 5.23 -12.28
N ILE A 338 1.88 4.36 -13.28
CA ILE A 338 1.64 4.74 -14.68
C ILE A 338 0.29 4.16 -15.13
N PRO A 339 -0.73 5.01 -15.38
CA PRO A 339 -1.97 4.53 -15.96
C PRO A 339 -1.74 4.16 -17.43
N ILE A 340 -2.24 2.99 -17.84
CA ILE A 340 -2.37 2.65 -19.26
C ILE A 340 -3.84 2.47 -19.58
N ASP A 341 -4.33 3.28 -20.51
CA ASP A 341 -5.70 3.18 -21.01
C ASP A 341 -5.77 2.22 -22.20
N ILE A 342 -7.00 1.86 -22.58
CA ILE A 342 -7.28 1.01 -23.75
C ILE A 342 -7.17 1.75 -25.08
#